data_AF-A0A953EFJ1-F1
#
_entry.id   AF-A0A953EFJ1-F1
#
_cell.length_a   1.000
_cell.length_b   1.000
_cell.length_c   1.000
_cell.angle_alpha   90.00
_cell.angle_beta   90.00
_cell.angle_gamma   90.00
#
_symmetry.space_group_name_H-M   'P 1'
#
loop_
_entity.id
_entity.type
_entity.pdbx_description
1 polymer ?
#
loop_
_entity_poly.entity_id
_entity_poly.type
_entity_poly.pdbx_seq_one_letter_code
_entity_poly.pdbx_strand_id
1 'polypeptide(L)'
;RAIKERMGSVDIDTVMPHDLINAKPAAAAVREFFGSSQLSQFMDQTNPLSEVTHKRRLSALGPGGLTRERAGFEVRDVHPTHYGRICPIETPEGPNIGLINSLATYAKVNKYGFIETPYRLVRDGQIVGEPRYLSAMEEERLIVAQADAQTEKVDGVERLAGDLVSVRQGGDFRLVKPEEVTAIDVSPKQLVSVAAALIPFLENDDANRALMGSNMQRQAVPLVRADAPLVGTGMEAAVARDSGATIVARRDGVVDSIDGARIVVRATGEDGTTRGVDIYRLRKFQRSNQSTCINQRPLVKVGDQVRAGDIIADGPSTELGELALGRNVLCAFMPWNGYNFEDSILISERIARDDVFTSIHIEEFEVMARDTKLGQEEITRDIPNVGEEALRNLDEAGIVYIGAEVNPGDILVGKVTPKGESPMTPEEKLLRAIFGEKASDVRDTSLRLPPGVSGTVVDVRVFSRRGVDKDERAMAIERAEIERLAKDRDDEKAIQERSFHSRLRERLLNRKASGGFRGIKAGTVITDEVLDQFAKATWRQIGVQDDAAMAEIEALKREFDAAVEKLQKRFESKVEKLQRGDELPPGVMKMVKVFVAVKRKLQPGDKMAGRHGNKGVVSRVVPIEDMPFLEDG
;
A
#
# COMPACT_ATOMS: atom_id res chain seq x y z
N ARG A 1 -38.63 -10.74 6.01
CA ARG A 1 -39.64 -11.79 5.70
C ARG A 1 -39.51 -12.99 6.64
N ALA A 2 -38.36 -13.70 6.65
CA ALA A 2 -38.12 -14.83 7.55
C ALA A 2 -38.39 -14.55 9.04
N ILE A 3 -38.02 -13.36 9.54
CA ILE A 3 -38.35 -12.95 10.92
C ILE A 3 -39.86 -12.85 11.14
N LYS A 4 -40.61 -12.25 10.20
CA LYS A 4 -42.08 -12.15 10.29
C LYS A 4 -42.76 -13.52 10.29
N GLU A 5 -42.24 -14.47 9.50
CA GLU A 5 -42.74 -15.85 9.46
C GLU A 5 -42.42 -16.61 10.77
N ARG A 6 -41.23 -16.41 11.37
CA ARG A 6 -40.88 -16.97 12.69
C ARG A 6 -41.73 -16.37 13.82
N MET A 7 -41.96 -15.06 13.82
CA MET A 7 -42.82 -14.42 14.83
C MET A 7 -44.26 -14.92 14.79
N GLY A 8 -44.76 -15.43 13.66
CA GLY A 8 -46.09 -16.02 13.55
C GLY A 8 -46.17 -17.49 14.01
N SER A 9 -45.04 -18.15 14.27
CA SER A 9 -44.97 -19.59 14.57
C SER A 9 -44.40 -19.93 15.95
N VAL A 10 -43.79 -18.96 16.65
CA VAL A 10 -43.16 -19.19 17.95
C VAL A 10 -43.86 -18.38 19.04
N ASP A 11 -43.99 -18.98 20.22
CA ASP A 11 -44.64 -18.38 21.39
C ASP A 11 -43.80 -17.23 21.95
N ILE A 12 -44.40 -16.04 22.06
CA ILE A 12 -43.72 -14.78 22.32
C ILE A 12 -43.08 -14.76 23.72
N ASP A 13 -43.62 -15.51 24.67
CA ASP A 13 -43.20 -15.48 26.07
C ASP A 13 -41.88 -16.21 26.34
N THR A 14 -41.41 -17.03 25.39
CA THR A 14 -40.20 -17.88 25.56
C THR A 14 -39.02 -17.48 24.67
N VAL A 15 -39.24 -16.58 23.72
CA VAL A 15 -38.28 -16.30 22.65
C VAL A 15 -37.56 -14.99 22.89
N MET A 16 -36.23 -15.04 22.83
CA MET A 16 -35.41 -13.84 22.88
C MET A 16 -35.18 -13.29 21.47
N PRO A 17 -35.00 -11.97 21.28
CA PRO A 17 -34.81 -11.38 19.95
C PRO A 17 -33.67 -11.99 19.12
N HIS A 18 -32.62 -12.51 19.75
CA HIS A 18 -31.49 -13.13 19.06
C HIS A 18 -31.86 -14.48 18.40
N ASP A 19 -32.88 -15.19 18.88
CA ASP A 19 -33.36 -16.45 18.29
C ASP A 19 -34.12 -16.22 16.97
N LEU A 20 -34.74 -15.05 16.85
CA LEU A 20 -35.46 -14.63 15.65
C LEU A 20 -34.52 -14.12 14.55
N ILE A 21 -33.40 -13.50 14.92
CA ILE A 21 -32.47 -12.86 14.00
C ILE A 21 -31.46 -13.87 13.45
N ASN A 22 -31.60 -14.23 12.18
CA ASN A 22 -30.57 -14.95 11.44
C ASN A 22 -29.70 -13.96 10.63
N ALA A 23 -28.44 -13.81 11.01
CA ALA A 23 -27.50 -12.93 10.30
C ALA A 23 -26.98 -13.53 8.97
N LYS A 24 -27.13 -14.84 8.73
CA LYS A 24 -26.57 -15.52 7.55
C LYS A 24 -27.04 -14.93 6.21
N PRO A 25 -28.33 -14.62 5.97
CA PRO A 25 -28.78 -14.05 4.70
C PRO A 25 -28.20 -12.66 4.43
N ALA A 26 -28.10 -11.81 5.47
CA ALA A 26 -27.50 -10.49 5.34
C ALA A 26 -26.00 -10.59 5.04
N ALA A 27 -25.28 -11.44 5.78
CA ALA A 27 -23.86 -11.69 5.53
C ALA A 27 -23.62 -12.31 4.14
N ALA A 28 -24.50 -13.19 3.67
CA ALA A 28 -24.41 -13.80 2.35
C ALA A 28 -24.57 -12.76 1.24
N ALA A 29 -25.58 -11.88 1.33
CA ALA A 29 -25.77 -10.80 0.34
C ALA A 29 -24.57 -9.85 0.28
N VAL A 30 -24.00 -9.49 1.43
CA VAL A 30 -22.79 -8.66 1.49
C VAL A 30 -21.59 -9.38 0.88
N ARG A 31 -21.39 -10.67 1.20
CA ARG A 31 -20.30 -11.47 0.61
C ARG A 31 -20.47 -11.66 -0.89
N GLU A 32 -21.70 -11.83 -1.37
CA GLU A 32 -22.00 -11.92 -2.79
C GLU A 32 -21.63 -10.61 -3.49
N PHE A 33 -22.03 -9.46 -2.94
CA PHE A 33 -21.65 -8.16 -3.49
C PHE A 33 -20.11 -7.99 -3.57
N PHE A 34 -19.37 -8.26 -2.50
CA PHE A 34 -17.91 -8.09 -2.52
C PHE A 34 -17.16 -9.20 -3.26
N GLY A 35 -17.75 -10.39 -3.39
CA GLY A 35 -17.10 -11.55 -3.98
C GLY A 35 -17.35 -11.74 -5.48
N SER A 36 -18.53 -11.37 -5.98
CA SER A 36 -18.95 -11.66 -7.36
C SER A 36 -19.37 -10.43 -8.17
N SER A 37 -19.51 -9.25 -7.56
CA SER A 37 -19.86 -8.04 -8.30
C SER A 37 -18.77 -7.66 -9.30
N GLN A 38 -19.18 -7.26 -10.51
CA GLN A 38 -18.27 -6.73 -11.53
C GLN A 38 -17.54 -5.45 -11.08
N LEU A 39 -18.08 -4.73 -10.10
CA LEU A 39 -17.46 -3.51 -9.55
C LEU A 39 -16.51 -3.82 -8.39
N SER A 40 -16.57 -5.02 -7.81
CA SER A 40 -15.63 -5.48 -6.78
C SER A 40 -14.48 -6.22 -7.45
N GLN A 41 -13.47 -5.47 -7.87
CA GLN A 41 -12.33 -6.00 -8.61
C GLN A 41 -11.08 -6.04 -7.71
N PHE A 42 -10.15 -6.95 -8.02
CA PHE A 42 -8.83 -6.90 -7.43
C PHE A 42 -8.18 -5.56 -7.72
N MET A 43 -7.65 -4.92 -6.68
CA MET A 43 -6.99 -3.64 -6.83
C MET A 43 -5.75 -3.81 -7.73
N ASP A 44 -5.65 -3.00 -8.77
CA ASP A 44 -4.40 -2.83 -9.51
C ASP A 44 -3.37 -2.15 -8.61
N GLN A 45 -2.35 -2.92 -8.24
CA GLN A 45 -1.26 -2.55 -7.34
C GLN A 45 0.10 -2.71 -8.03
N THR A 46 0.12 -2.54 -9.35
CA THR A 46 1.38 -2.55 -10.11
C THR A 46 2.33 -1.49 -9.56
N ASN A 47 1.84 -0.25 -9.41
CA ASN A 47 2.55 0.88 -8.81
C ASN A 47 1.56 1.84 -8.10
N PRO A 48 2.05 2.85 -7.35
CA PRO A 48 1.17 3.76 -6.59
C PRO A 48 0.18 4.55 -7.46
N LEU A 49 0.57 4.95 -8.69
CA LEU A 49 -0.31 5.65 -9.61
C LEU A 49 -1.48 4.76 -10.06
N SER A 50 -1.19 3.49 -10.36
CA SER A 50 -2.22 2.52 -10.76
C SER A 50 -3.29 2.36 -9.68
N GLU A 51 -2.87 2.28 -8.41
CA GLU A 51 -3.78 2.20 -7.26
C GLU A 51 -4.68 3.43 -7.13
N VAL A 52 -4.09 4.64 -7.23
CA VAL A 52 -4.83 5.91 -7.14
C VAL A 52 -5.83 6.05 -8.28
N THR A 53 -5.40 5.80 -9.53
CA THR A 53 -6.30 5.84 -10.68
C THR A 53 -7.42 4.81 -10.54
N HIS A 54 -7.12 3.59 -10.09
CA HIS A 54 -8.14 2.55 -10.02
C HIS A 54 -9.24 2.90 -9.00
N LYS A 55 -8.87 3.49 -7.86
CA LYS A 55 -9.83 4.00 -6.86
C LYS A 55 -10.67 5.18 -7.38
N ARG A 56 -10.17 5.93 -8.36
CA ARG A 56 -10.84 7.11 -8.98
C ARG A 56 -11.52 6.80 -10.31
N ARG A 57 -11.67 5.52 -10.64
CA ARG A 57 -12.26 5.04 -11.89
C ARG A 57 -13.80 5.08 -11.83
N LEU A 58 -14.40 5.55 -12.91
CA LEU A 58 -15.84 5.54 -13.15
C LEU A 58 -16.16 4.44 -14.18
N SER A 59 -17.22 3.68 -13.93
CA SER A 59 -17.69 2.62 -14.82
C SER A 59 -19.17 2.83 -15.14
N ALA A 60 -19.49 2.90 -16.43
CA ALA A 60 -20.88 2.82 -16.93
C ALA A 60 -21.40 1.37 -16.98
N LEU A 61 -20.51 0.39 -16.80
CA LEU A 61 -20.81 -1.05 -16.75
C LEU A 61 -21.18 -1.48 -15.33
N GLY A 62 -21.95 -2.56 -15.21
CA GLY A 62 -22.30 -3.20 -13.94
C GLY A 62 -23.81 -3.30 -13.70
N PRO A 63 -24.24 -3.78 -12.52
CA PRO A 63 -25.65 -3.88 -12.18
C PRO A 63 -26.35 -2.51 -12.24
N GLY A 64 -27.39 -2.39 -13.05
CA GLY A 64 -28.11 -1.12 -13.30
C GLY A 64 -27.44 -0.18 -14.31
N GLY A 65 -26.27 -0.56 -14.85
CA GLY A 65 -25.56 0.17 -15.89
C GLY A 65 -25.83 -0.38 -17.30
N LEU A 66 -24.97 0.02 -18.23
CA LEU A 66 -24.98 -0.43 -19.62
C LEU A 66 -24.23 -1.76 -19.77
N THR A 67 -24.59 -2.52 -20.80
CA THR A 67 -23.75 -3.63 -21.28
C THR A 67 -22.93 -3.18 -22.47
N ARG A 68 -21.78 -3.82 -22.71
CA ARG A 68 -20.87 -3.46 -23.82
C ARG A 68 -21.56 -3.45 -25.19
N GLU A 69 -22.46 -4.40 -25.40
CA GLU A 69 -23.21 -4.58 -26.66
C GLU A 69 -24.32 -3.54 -26.86
N ARG A 70 -24.91 -3.05 -25.76
CA ARG A 70 -25.99 -2.04 -25.80
C ARG A 70 -25.46 -0.61 -25.80
N ALA A 71 -24.19 -0.42 -25.44
CA ALA A 71 -23.57 0.88 -25.40
C ALA A 71 -23.18 1.35 -26.81
N GLY A 72 -24.03 2.20 -27.39
CA GLY A 72 -23.80 2.85 -28.68
C GLY A 72 -22.69 3.90 -28.64
N PHE A 73 -22.52 4.62 -29.76
CA PHE A 73 -21.50 5.66 -29.91
C PHE A 73 -21.73 6.85 -28.95
N GLU A 74 -22.97 7.31 -28.81
CA GLU A 74 -23.34 8.52 -28.05
C GLU A 74 -22.90 8.49 -26.59
N VAL A 75 -22.96 7.32 -25.95
CA VAL A 75 -22.56 7.15 -24.53
C VAL A 75 -21.06 6.98 -24.33
N ARG A 76 -20.32 6.71 -25.42
CA ARG A 76 -18.86 6.53 -25.41
C ARG A 76 -18.13 7.82 -25.75
N ASP A 77 -18.82 8.75 -26.40
CA ASP A 77 -18.25 10.01 -26.86
C ASP A 77 -17.99 10.98 -25.69
N VAL A 78 -17.10 11.95 -25.93
CA VAL A 78 -16.73 12.96 -24.94
C VAL A 78 -17.76 14.08 -24.95
N HIS A 79 -18.56 14.17 -23.90
CA HIS A 79 -19.54 15.24 -23.76
C HIS A 79 -18.91 16.52 -23.17
N PRO A 80 -19.32 17.74 -23.59
CA PRO A 80 -18.78 19.00 -23.06
C PRO A 80 -18.88 19.15 -21.53
N THR A 81 -19.90 18.56 -20.91
CA THR A 81 -20.06 18.59 -19.43
C THR A 81 -19.01 17.78 -18.68
N HIS A 82 -18.25 16.92 -19.37
CA HIS A 82 -17.11 16.20 -18.79
C HIS A 82 -15.99 17.15 -18.35
N TYR A 83 -15.94 18.38 -18.90
CA TYR A 83 -14.95 19.38 -18.55
C TYR A 83 -14.84 19.56 -17.02
N GLY A 84 -13.62 19.36 -16.49
CA GLY A 84 -13.36 19.47 -15.05
C GLY A 84 -13.89 18.34 -14.18
N ARG A 85 -14.63 17.37 -14.74
CA ARG A 85 -15.34 16.30 -14.00
C ARG A 85 -14.81 14.91 -14.33
N ILE A 86 -14.75 14.60 -15.62
CA ILE A 86 -14.29 13.31 -16.16
C ILE A 86 -13.17 13.61 -17.13
N CYS A 87 -12.05 12.92 -16.99
CA CYS A 87 -10.93 13.13 -17.88
C CYS A 87 -11.27 12.67 -19.31
N PRO A 88 -11.07 13.51 -20.34
CA PRO A 88 -11.34 13.14 -21.72
C PRO A 88 -10.26 12.25 -22.35
N ILE A 89 -9.09 12.12 -21.71
CA ILE A 89 -7.91 11.41 -22.23
C ILE A 89 -7.80 10.00 -21.63
N GLU A 90 -7.99 9.85 -20.31
CA GLU A 90 -7.73 8.59 -19.63
C GLU A 90 -8.94 7.64 -19.70
N THR A 91 -8.94 6.79 -20.71
CA THR A 91 -9.88 5.68 -20.89
C THR A 91 -9.13 4.45 -21.43
N PRO A 92 -9.55 3.21 -21.10
CA PRO A 92 -8.95 2.02 -21.70
C PRO A 92 -9.16 1.96 -23.22
N GLU A 93 -8.14 1.52 -23.94
CA GLU A 93 -8.25 1.22 -25.36
C GLU A 93 -9.14 -0.02 -25.60
N GLY A 94 -9.74 -0.11 -26.80
CA GLY A 94 -10.51 -1.28 -27.22
C GLY A 94 -11.98 -1.26 -26.79
N PRO A 95 -12.59 -2.42 -26.46
CA PRO A 95 -14.05 -2.53 -26.31
C PRO A 95 -14.67 -1.66 -25.20
N ASN A 96 -13.88 -1.22 -24.22
CA ASN A 96 -14.33 -0.44 -23.07
C ASN A 96 -14.12 1.06 -23.23
N ILE A 97 -13.65 1.54 -24.39
CA ILE A 97 -13.44 2.96 -24.65
C ILE A 97 -14.73 3.76 -24.35
N GLY A 98 -14.59 4.83 -23.57
CA GLY A 98 -15.68 5.72 -23.15
C GLY A 98 -16.60 5.15 -22.06
N LEU A 99 -16.61 3.83 -21.83
CA LEU A 99 -17.42 3.18 -20.79
C LEU A 99 -16.73 3.15 -19.42
N ILE A 100 -15.41 3.25 -19.44
CA ILE A 100 -14.57 3.35 -18.25
C ILE A 100 -13.76 4.62 -18.40
N ASN A 101 -13.98 5.56 -17.50
CA ASN A 101 -13.27 6.84 -17.47
C ASN A 101 -12.69 7.09 -16.09
N SER A 102 -11.88 8.13 -15.95
CA SER A 102 -11.29 8.51 -14.66
C SER A 102 -11.79 9.88 -14.22
N LEU A 103 -11.97 10.06 -12.91
CA LEU A 103 -12.28 11.36 -12.35
C LEU A 103 -11.15 12.36 -12.67
N ALA A 104 -11.52 13.57 -13.07
CA ALA A 104 -10.58 14.66 -13.24
C ALA A 104 -9.94 15.06 -11.89
N THR A 105 -8.85 15.82 -11.93
CA THR A 105 -7.99 16.09 -10.75
C THR A 105 -8.76 16.68 -9.56
N TYR A 106 -9.56 17.72 -9.79
CA TYR A 106 -10.31 18.41 -8.71
C TYR A 106 -11.76 17.98 -8.56
N ALA A 107 -12.23 17.03 -9.38
CA ALA A 107 -13.62 16.59 -9.38
C ALA A 107 -14.04 15.97 -8.03
N LYS A 108 -15.26 16.26 -7.59
CA LYS A 108 -15.88 15.70 -6.37
C LYS A 108 -17.30 15.18 -6.67
N VAL A 109 -17.74 14.20 -5.90
CA VAL A 109 -19.13 13.72 -5.94
C VAL A 109 -19.90 14.40 -4.81
N ASN A 110 -21.02 15.04 -5.14
CA ASN A 110 -21.85 15.74 -4.17
C ASN A 110 -22.79 14.78 -3.41
N LYS A 111 -23.56 15.32 -2.45
CA LYS A 111 -24.51 14.55 -1.62
C LYS A 111 -25.64 13.86 -2.42
N TYR A 112 -25.90 14.29 -3.65
CA TYR A 112 -26.91 13.73 -4.54
C TYR A 112 -26.33 12.73 -5.54
N GLY A 113 -24.99 12.55 -5.58
CA GLY A 113 -24.30 11.67 -6.51
C GLY A 113 -23.88 12.32 -7.83
N PHE A 114 -24.05 13.63 -8.01
CA PHE A 114 -23.55 14.35 -9.19
C PHE A 114 -22.09 14.74 -9.04
N ILE A 115 -21.36 14.76 -10.16
CA ILE A 115 -19.96 15.20 -10.20
C ILE A 115 -19.90 16.71 -10.34
N GLU A 116 -19.13 17.35 -9.48
CA GLU A 116 -18.93 18.79 -9.41
C GLU A 116 -17.44 19.11 -9.62
N THR A 117 -17.18 20.31 -10.13
CA THR A 117 -15.84 20.83 -10.34
C THR A 117 -15.76 22.26 -9.77
N PRO A 118 -14.61 22.71 -9.23
CA PRO A 118 -14.51 24.01 -8.61
C PRO A 118 -14.28 25.12 -9.63
N TYR A 119 -14.93 26.26 -9.41
CA TYR A 119 -14.72 27.50 -10.17
C TYR A 119 -14.54 28.67 -9.21
N ARG A 120 -13.74 29.67 -9.60
CA ARG A 120 -13.70 30.97 -8.90
C ARG A 120 -14.77 31.86 -9.50
N LEU A 121 -15.60 32.48 -8.66
CA LEU A 121 -16.68 33.34 -9.14
C LEU A 121 -16.13 34.70 -9.55
N VAL A 122 -16.72 35.29 -10.58
CA VAL A 122 -16.37 36.62 -11.09
C VAL A 122 -17.58 37.53 -10.97
N ARG A 123 -17.37 38.75 -10.48
CA ARG A 123 -18.38 39.81 -10.39
C ARG A 123 -17.80 41.11 -10.91
N ASP A 124 -18.43 41.71 -11.91
CA ASP A 124 -18.01 42.97 -12.53
C ASP A 124 -16.50 42.96 -12.90
N GLY A 125 -16.04 41.85 -13.51
CA GLY A 125 -14.65 41.65 -13.91
C GLY A 125 -13.67 41.31 -12.77
N GLN A 126 -14.12 41.25 -11.52
CA GLN A 126 -13.30 40.94 -10.34
C GLN A 126 -13.47 39.49 -9.92
N ILE A 127 -12.36 38.77 -9.71
CA ILE A 127 -12.37 37.41 -9.17
C ILE A 127 -12.62 37.51 -7.65
N VAL A 128 -13.70 36.90 -7.17
CA VAL A 128 -14.18 37.05 -5.80
C VAL A 128 -14.25 35.72 -5.05
N GLY A 129 -13.73 35.74 -3.81
CA GLY A 129 -13.94 34.70 -2.80
C GLY A 129 -13.18 33.39 -3.05
N GLU A 130 -13.59 32.36 -2.32
CA GLU A 130 -13.06 31.01 -2.44
C GLU A 130 -13.71 30.23 -3.58
N PRO A 131 -13.03 29.21 -4.16
CA PRO A 131 -13.61 28.38 -5.21
C PRO A 131 -14.91 27.68 -4.77
N ARG A 132 -15.95 27.77 -5.60
CA ARG A 132 -17.23 27.08 -5.39
C ARG A 132 -17.32 25.87 -6.31
N TYR A 133 -17.70 24.72 -5.75
CA TYR A 133 -18.02 23.52 -6.51
C TYR A 133 -19.38 23.66 -7.18
N LEU A 134 -19.42 23.44 -8.50
CA LEU A 134 -20.63 23.56 -9.30
C LEU A 134 -20.89 22.27 -10.09
N SER A 135 -22.16 21.89 -10.13
CA SER A 135 -22.66 20.80 -10.96
C SER A 135 -22.78 21.21 -12.43
N ALA A 136 -22.91 20.24 -13.33
CA ALA A 136 -23.01 20.52 -14.77
C ALA A 136 -24.22 21.40 -15.10
N MET A 137 -25.33 21.24 -14.37
CA MET A 137 -26.56 22.02 -14.56
C MET A 137 -26.42 23.48 -14.09
N GLU A 138 -25.62 23.71 -13.04
CA GLU A 138 -25.35 25.08 -12.56
C GLU A 138 -24.39 25.81 -13.49
N GLU A 139 -23.39 25.09 -14.02
CA GLU A 139 -22.39 25.62 -14.94
C GLU A 139 -22.97 26.07 -16.28
N GLU A 140 -24.01 25.38 -16.79
CA GLU A 140 -24.65 25.71 -18.08
C GLU A 140 -25.12 27.17 -18.16
N ARG A 141 -25.48 27.77 -17.02
CA ARG A 141 -25.97 29.16 -16.93
C ARG A 141 -24.83 30.19 -16.82
N LEU A 142 -23.60 29.73 -16.66
CA LEU A 142 -22.43 30.58 -16.42
C LEU A 142 -21.65 30.82 -17.71
N ILE A 143 -20.89 31.91 -17.69
CA ILE A 143 -19.94 32.30 -18.72
C ILE A 143 -18.58 32.09 -18.09
N VAL A 144 -17.93 31.00 -18.47
CA VAL A 144 -16.73 30.49 -17.78
C VAL A 144 -15.49 30.82 -18.60
N ALA A 145 -14.59 31.62 -18.03
CA ALA A 145 -13.27 31.90 -18.60
C ALA A 145 -12.27 30.77 -18.32
N GLN A 146 -11.31 30.62 -19.24
CA GLN A 146 -10.24 29.63 -19.13
C GLN A 146 -9.26 29.96 -17.99
N ALA A 147 -8.56 28.95 -17.48
CA ALA A 147 -7.63 29.10 -16.35
C ALA A 147 -6.42 29.99 -16.65
N ASP A 148 -6.05 30.11 -17.93
CA ASP A 148 -4.93 30.90 -18.45
C ASP A 148 -5.36 32.31 -18.90
N ALA A 149 -6.63 32.69 -18.68
CA ALA A 149 -7.09 34.04 -18.95
C ALA A 149 -6.21 35.07 -18.19
N GLN A 150 -5.79 36.11 -18.90
CA GLN A 150 -4.92 37.13 -18.32
C GLN A 150 -5.62 37.84 -17.17
N THR A 151 -4.90 38.01 -16.06
CA THR A 151 -5.40 38.71 -14.88
C THR A 151 -4.43 39.81 -14.46
N GLU A 152 -4.96 40.90 -13.97
CA GLU A 152 -4.22 42.01 -13.38
C GLU A 152 -4.58 42.18 -11.91
N LYS A 153 -3.60 42.54 -11.08
CA LYS A 153 -3.85 42.89 -9.68
C LYS A 153 -3.91 44.40 -9.56
N VAL A 154 -5.11 44.92 -9.38
CA VAL A 154 -5.36 46.34 -9.12
C VAL A 154 -5.85 46.47 -7.69
N ASP A 155 -5.16 47.26 -6.87
CA ASP A 155 -5.49 47.49 -5.44
C ASP A 155 -5.61 46.21 -4.59
N GLY A 156 -4.83 45.18 -4.92
CA GLY A 156 -4.83 43.89 -4.23
C GLY A 156 -5.97 42.94 -4.63
N VAL A 157 -6.85 43.37 -5.54
CA VAL A 157 -7.94 42.56 -6.09
C VAL A 157 -7.54 42.05 -7.48
N GLU A 158 -7.73 40.76 -7.71
CA GLU A 158 -7.44 40.12 -9.00
C GLU A 158 -8.61 40.36 -9.96
N ARG A 159 -8.33 40.98 -11.10
CA ARG A 159 -9.30 41.30 -12.15
C ARG A 159 -8.88 40.67 -13.47
N LEU A 160 -9.85 40.37 -14.33
CA LEU A 160 -9.58 39.92 -15.69
C LEU A 160 -9.02 41.08 -16.52
N ALA A 161 -7.94 40.83 -17.25
CA ALA A 161 -7.27 41.80 -18.10
C ALA A 161 -7.63 41.59 -19.59
N GLY A 162 -7.52 42.67 -20.37
CA GLY A 162 -7.79 42.67 -21.81
C GLY A 162 -9.22 43.10 -22.18
N ASP A 163 -9.43 43.46 -23.45
CA ASP A 163 -10.71 43.97 -23.95
C ASP A 163 -11.75 42.84 -24.16
N LEU A 164 -11.28 41.65 -24.52
CA LEU A 164 -12.10 40.46 -24.78
C LEU A 164 -11.43 39.22 -24.19
N VAL A 165 -12.23 38.42 -23.48
CA VAL A 165 -11.81 37.18 -22.83
C VAL A 165 -12.49 35.98 -23.51
N SER A 166 -11.69 34.93 -23.77
CA SER A 166 -12.20 33.65 -24.29
C SER A 166 -12.96 32.91 -23.21
N VAL A 167 -14.23 32.61 -23.49
CA VAL A 167 -15.15 31.98 -22.54
C VAL A 167 -15.91 30.82 -23.17
N ARG A 168 -16.34 29.92 -22.30
CA ARG A 168 -17.25 28.82 -22.60
C ARG A 168 -18.63 29.11 -22.03
N GLN A 169 -19.65 28.93 -22.85
CA GLN A 169 -21.06 29.04 -22.42
C GLN A 169 -21.91 28.03 -23.20
N GLY A 170 -22.64 27.16 -22.50
CA GLY A 170 -23.53 26.18 -23.13
C GLY A 170 -22.85 25.19 -24.09
N GLY A 171 -21.53 25.00 -23.98
CA GLY A 171 -20.73 24.17 -24.88
C GLY A 171 -20.07 24.92 -26.04
N ASP A 172 -20.45 26.17 -26.30
CA ASP A 172 -19.84 27.03 -27.32
C ASP A 172 -18.68 27.85 -26.75
N PHE A 173 -17.75 28.24 -27.63
CA PHE A 173 -16.68 29.20 -27.34
C PHE A 173 -17.02 30.58 -27.91
N ARG A 174 -16.91 31.62 -27.08
CA ARG A 174 -17.20 33.01 -27.45
C ARG A 174 -16.15 33.96 -26.85
N LEU A 175 -16.05 35.16 -27.43
CA LEU A 175 -15.27 36.25 -26.86
C LEU A 175 -16.24 37.26 -26.25
N VAL A 176 -16.09 37.54 -24.96
CA VAL A 176 -16.94 38.46 -24.21
C VAL A 176 -16.09 39.48 -23.47
N LYS A 177 -16.69 40.58 -23.03
CA LYS A 177 -15.97 41.54 -22.18
C LYS A 177 -15.75 40.98 -20.77
N PRO A 178 -14.69 41.40 -20.05
CA PRO A 178 -14.42 40.97 -18.67
C PRO A 178 -15.60 41.07 -17.72
N GLU A 179 -16.47 42.07 -17.88
CA GLU A 179 -17.62 42.30 -17.00
C GLU A 179 -18.73 41.26 -17.16
N GLU A 180 -18.80 40.58 -18.31
CA GLU A 180 -19.79 39.55 -18.60
C GLU A 180 -19.38 38.18 -18.05
N VAL A 181 -18.11 37.99 -17.71
CA VAL A 181 -17.60 36.73 -17.17
C VAL A 181 -18.16 36.51 -15.77
N THR A 182 -18.72 35.32 -15.52
CA THR A 182 -19.33 34.99 -14.23
C THR A 182 -18.52 33.97 -13.43
N ALA A 183 -17.64 33.22 -14.08
CA ALA A 183 -16.73 32.28 -13.43
C ALA A 183 -15.42 32.12 -14.21
N ILE A 184 -14.38 31.69 -13.51
CA ILE A 184 -13.10 31.30 -14.10
C ILE A 184 -12.65 29.96 -13.51
N ASP A 185 -12.03 29.15 -14.34
CA ASP A 185 -11.36 27.92 -13.94
C ASP A 185 -10.32 28.13 -12.81
N VAL A 186 -10.11 27.11 -11.98
CA VAL A 186 -9.16 27.18 -10.85
C VAL A 186 -7.73 26.86 -11.30
N SER A 187 -7.58 25.90 -12.21
CA SER A 187 -6.28 25.43 -12.69
C SER A 187 -6.41 24.75 -14.04
N PRO A 188 -5.41 24.88 -14.95
CA PRO A 188 -5.39 24.11 -16.20
C PRO A 188 -5.45 22.58 -15.97
N LYS A 189 -4.88 22.11 -14.86
CA LYS A 189 -4.86 20.69 -14.46
C LYS A 189 -6.25 20.13 -14.11
N GLN A 190 -7.26 21.00 -13.94
CA GLN A 190 -8.61 20.56 -13.59
C GLN A 190 -9.28 19.74 -14.70
N LEU A 191 -8.87 19.94 -15.96
CA LEU A 191 -9.44 19.25 -17.11
C LEU A 191 -9.09 17.76 -17.14
N VAL A 192 -7.89 17.42 -16.66
CA VAL A 192 -7.29 16.10 -16.84
C VAL A 192 -7.32 15.27 -15.57
N SER A 193 -7.14 13.96 -15.69
CA SER A 193 -6.98 13.05 -14.56
C SER A 193 -5.59 13.17 -13.94
N VAL A 194 -5.42 12.49 -12.80
CA VAL A 194 -4.13 12.41 -12.09
C VAL A 194 -3.03 11.80 -12.97
N ALA A 195 -3.32 10.76 -13.75
CA ALA A 195 -2.33 10.11 -14.61
C ALA A 195 -1.92 10.98 -15.80
N ALA A 196 -2.88 11.66 -16.44
CA ALA A 196 -2.60 12.59 -17.53
C ALA A 196 -1.87 13.85 -17.02
N ALA A 197 -2.18 14.32 -15.80
CA ALA A 197 -1.50 15.46 -15.18
C ALA A 197 -0.01 15.22 -14.87
N LEU A 198 0.47 13.96 -14.90
CA LEU A 198 1.88 13.59 -14.71
C LEU A 198 2.70 13.62 -16.01
N ILE A 199 2.06 13.84 -17.16
CA ILE A 199 2.72 13.94 -18.45
C ILE A 199 3.19 15.41 -18.61
N PRO A 200 4.51 15.69 -18.62
CA PRO A 200 5.00 17.02 -18.90
C PRO A 200 4.75 17.34 -20.38
N PHE A 201 4.60 18.62 -20.73
CA PHE A 201 4.38 19.05 -22.12
C PHE A 201 3.17 18.38 -22.81
N LEU A 202 2.15 18.02 -22.03
CA LEU A 202 0.94 17.35 -22.52
C LEU A 202 0.25 18.14 -23.64
N GLU A 203 0.34 19.47 -23.61
CA GLU A 203 -0.18 20.39 -24.63
C GLU A 203 0.44 20.19 -26.02
N ASN A 204 1.61 19.54 -26.11
CA ASN A 204 2.30 19.24 -27.37
C ASN A 204 2.06 17.80 -27.86
N ASP A 205 1.39 16.97 -27.06
CA ASP A 205 1.08 15.59 -27.41
C ASP A 205 -0.27 15.50 -28.13
N ASP A 206 -0.35 14.63 -29.15
CA ASP A 206 -1.65 14.21 -29.67
C ASP A 206 -2.47 13.48 -28.60
N ALA A 207 -3.79 13.67 -28.60
CA ALA A 207 -4.67 13.11 -27.58
C ALA A 207 -4.57 11.57 -27.49
N ASN A 208 -4.37 10.87 -28.60
CA ASN A 208 -4.22 9.41 -28.59
C ASN A 208 -2.90 8.96 -27.97
N ARG A 209 -1.83 9.76 -28.16
CA ARG A 209 -0.52 9.52 -27.54
C ARG A 209 -0.56 9.78 -26.04
N ALA A 210 -1.24 10.84 -25.62
CA ALA A 210 -1.50 11.10 -24.20
C ALA A 210 -2.35 10.00 -23.55
N LEU A 211 -3.37 9.48 -24.25
CA LEU A 211 -4.17 8.34 -23.79
C LEU A 211 -3.30 7.10 -23.57
N MET A 212 -2.47 6.76 -24.56
CA MET A 212 -1.51 5.66 -24.44
C MET A 212 -0.53 5.89 -23.29
N GLY A 213 0.01 7.10 -23.16
CA GLY A 213 0.95 7.49 -22.11
C GLY A 213 0.38 7.34 -20.71
N SER A 214 -0.83 7.89 -20.47
CA SER A 214 -1.54 7.75 -19.18
C SER A 214 -1.83 6.28 -18.84
N ASN A 215 -2.22 5.47 -19.84
CA ASN A 215 -2.48 4.05 -19.64
C ASN A 215 -1.21 3.24 -19.34
N MET A 216 -0.10 3.53 -20.03
CA MET A 216 1.18 2.81 -19.86
C MET A 216 1.87 3.12 -18.54
N GLN A 217 1.74 4.35 -18.03
CA GLN A 217 2.29 4.73 -16.72
C GLN A 217 1.78 3.81 -15.59
N ARG A 218 0.53 3.33 -15.68
CA ARG A 218 -0.06 2.40 -14.70
C ARG A 218 0.53 0.99 -14.73
N GLN A 219 1.18 0.63 -15.82
CA GLN A 219 1.78 -0.68 -16.04
C GLN A 219 3.26 -0.70 -15.66
N ALA A 220 3.86 0.45 -15.32
CA ALA A 220 5.26 0.55 -14.94
C ALA A 220 5.52 -0.24 -13.65
N VAL A 221 6.41 -1.24 -13.73
CA VAL A 221 6.75 -2.10 -12.59
C VAL A 221 7.78 -1.41 -11.69
N PRO A 222 7.64 -1.48 -10.35
CA PRO A 222 8.60 -0.92 -9.42
C PRO A 222 10.00 -1.53 -9.59
N LEU A 223 10.98 -0.66 -9.74
CA LEU A 223 12.39 -1.01 -9.87
C LEU A 223 13.05 -1.17 -8.49
N VAL A 224 14.18 -1.88 -8.44
CA VAL A 224 15.00 -2.00 -7.22
C VAL A 224 15.46 -0.62 -6.73
N ARG A 225 15.79 0.26 -7.68
CA ARG A 225 16.09 1.67 -7.46
C ARG A 225 15.32 2.46 -8.52
N ALA A 226 14.40 3.30 -8.09
CA ALA A 226 13.73 4.25 -8.96
C ALA A 226 14.39 5.63 -8.79
N ASP A 227 14.31 6.47 -9.82
CA ASP A 227 14.72 7.87 -9.73
C ASP A 227 13.49 8.77 -9.93
N ALA A 228 13.41 9.85 -9.17
CA ALA A 228 12.49 10.94 -9.37
C ALA A 228 12.69 11.52 -10.79
N PRO A 229 11.59 11.85 -11.49
CA PRO A 229 11.69 12.36 -12.85
C PRO A 229 12.41 13.71 -12.87
N LEU A 230 13.47 13.85 -13.68
CA LEU A 230 14.16 15.14 -13.83
C LEU A 230 13.23 16.22 -14.43
N VAL A 231 12.25 15.79 -15.22
CA VAL A 231 11.22 16.64 -15.82
C VAL A 231 9.87 16.21 -15.25
N GLY A 232 9.41 16.85 -14.19
CA GLY A 232 8.11 16.58 -13.54
C GLY A 232 7.06 17.64 -13.83
N THR A 233 5.84 17.44 -13.31
CA THR A 233 4.75 18.44 -13.37
C THR A 233 4.41 19.05 -12.01
N GLY A 234 5.02 18.54 -10.93
CA GLY A 234 4.70 18.85 -9.54
C GLY A 234 3.49 18.07 -9.00
N MET A 235 2.93 17.14 -9.78
CA MET A 235 1.85 16.27 -9.33
C MET A 235 2.39 15.05 -8.57
N GLU A 236 3.67 14.72 -8.77
CA GLU A 236 4.37 13.56 -8.26
C GLU A 236 4.28 13.43 -6.73
N ALA A 237 4.59 14.51 -6.00
CA ALA A 237 4.57 14.54 -4.54
C ALA A 237 3.18 14.25 -3.95
N ALA A 238 2.13 14.83 -4.54
CA ALA A 238 0.77 14.62 -4.06
C ALA A 238 0.26 13.21 -4.38
N VAL A 239 0.64 12.61 -5.52
CA VAL A 239 0.32 11.19 -5.80
C VAL A 239 1.05 10.25 -4.84
N ALA A 240 2.35 10.49 -4.60
CA ALA A 240 3.12 9.68 -3.67
C ALA A 240 2.56 9.73 -2.24
N ARG A 241 2.16 10.92 -1.77
CA ARG A 241 1.54 11.12 -0.46
C ARG A 241 0.15 10.48 -0.36
N ASP A 242 -0.73 10.77 -1.32
CA ASP A 242 -2.16 10.44 -1.21
C ASP A 242 -2.45 8.98 -1.63
N SER A 243 -1.51 8.30 -2.30
CA SER A 243 -1.61 6.87 -2.62
C SER A 243 -1.59 5.95 -1.39
N GLY A 244 -0.97 6.40 -0.29
CA GLY A 244 -0.69 5.55 0.88
C GLY A 244 0.45 4.55 0.67
N ALA A 245 1.21 4.67 -0.43
CA ALA A 245 2.43 3.91 -0.65
C ALA A 245 3.58 4.41 0.25
N THR A 246 3.64 5.73 0.48
CA THR A 246 4.56 6.37 1.42
C THR A 246 3.99 6.40 2.84
N ILE A 247 4.85 6.58 3.83
CA ILE A 247 4.43 6.80 5.22
C ILE A 247 4.49 8.28 5.55
N VAL A 248 3.36 8.82 5.97
CA VAL A 248 3.19 10.23 6.34
C VAL A 248 3.13 10.37 7.87
N ALA A 249 3.85 11.35 8.41
CA ALA A 249 3.79 11.70 9.82
C ALA A 249 2.41 12.26 10.18
N ARG A 250 1.77 11.68 11.20
CA ARG A 250 0.43 12.08 11.68
C ARG A 250 0.45 13.32 12.56
N ARG A 251 1.54 13.52 13.28
CA ARG A 251 1.72 14.55 14.30
C ARG A 251 3.14 15.09 14.21
N ASP A 252 3.30 16.33 14.64
CA ASP A 252 4.60 16.94 14.85
C ASP A 252 5.37 16.16 15.91
N GLY A 253 6.67 16.01 15.70
CA GLY A 253 7.49 15.25 16.63
C GLY A 253 8.96 15.17 16.24
N VAL A 254 9.69 14.40 17.04
CA VAL A 254 11.10 14.10 16.80
C VAL A 254 11.26 12.60 16.64
N VAL A 255 12.05 12.18 15.65
CA VAL A 255 12.37 10.78 15.42
C VAL A 255 13.26 10.27 16.55
N ASP A 256 12.76 9.33 17.35
CA ASP A 256 13.46 8.77 18.51
C ASP A 256 14.30 7.54 18.13
N SER A 257 13.75 6.66 17.29
CA SER A 257 14.47 5.51 16.77
C SER A 257 13.98 5.09 15.38
N ILE A 258 14.91 4.51 14.61
CA ILE A 258 14.64 3.95 13.28
C ILE A 258 15.21 2.55 13.23
N ASP A 259 14.39 1.62 12.75
CA ASP A 259 14.75 0.26 12.40
C ASP A 259 14.39 0.04 10.92
N GLY A 260 14.98 -0.96 10.26
CA GLY A 260 14.64 -1.32 8.89
C GLY A 260 13.16 -1.70 8.70
N ALA A 261 12.45 -2.01 9.78
CA ALA A 261 11.04 -2.40 9.80
C ALA A 261 10.09 -1.38 10.44
N ARG A 262 10.58 -0.33 11.12
CA ARG A 262 9.72 0.65 11.81
C ARG A 262 10.42 1.96 12.10
N ILE A 263 9.63 3.03 12.22
CA ILE A 263 10.06 4.37 12.62
C ILE A 263 9.27 4.74 13.87
N VAL A 264 9.96 5.19 14.92
CA VAL A 264 9.33 5.64 16.17
C VAL A 264 9.48 7.14 16.29
N VAL A 265 8.35 7.84 16.25
CA VAL A 265 8.30 9.29 16.42
C VAL A 265 7.71 9.62 17.78
N ARG A 266 8.43 10.42 18.54
CA ARG A 266 7.93 11.01 19.77
C ARG A 266 7.15 12.25 19.42
N ALA A 267 5.83 12.20 19.58
CA ALA A 267 4.94 13.30 19.23
C ALA A 267 5.06 14.45 20.23
N THR A 268 5.26 15.66 19.73
CA THR A 268 5.34 16.91 20.49
C THR A 268 4.08 17.72 20.31
N GLY A 269 3.55 18.30 21.39
CA GLY A 269 2.51 19.34 21.31
C GLY A 269 3.11 20.71 20.99
N GLU A 270 2.25 21.69 20.72
CA GLU A 270 2.64 23.09 20.47
C GLU A 270 3.46 23.68 21.63
N ASP A 271 3.19 23.26 22.86
CA ASP A 271 3.92 23.65 24.07
C ASP A 271 5.26 22.89 24.26
N GLY A 272 5.71 22.09 23.28
CA GLY A 272 6.87 21.20 23.39
C GLY A 272 6.65 19.94 24.24
N THR A 273 5.46 19.79 24.84
CA THR A 273 5.14 18.64 25.70
C THR A 273 4.96 17.35 24.90
N THR A 274 5.52 16.23 25.36
CA THR A 274 5.35 14.93 24.69
C THR A 274 3.91 14.44 24.83
N ARG A 275 3.13 14.37 23.74
CA ARG A 275 1.72 13.94 23.74
C ARG A 275 1.53 12.44 23.47
N GLY A 276 2.60 11.72 23.17
CA GLY A 276 2.58 10.27 22.96
C GLY A 276 3.66 9.79 22.00
N VAL A 277 3.51 8.55 21.55
CA VAL A 277 4.41 7.89 20.61
C VAL A 277 3.63 7.43 19.40
N ASP A 278 4.14 7.71 18.21
CA ASP A 278 3.67 7.14 16.97
C ASP A 278 4.69 6.12 16.46
N ILE A 279 4.27 4.86 16.38
CA ILE A 279 5.06 3.77 15.81
C ILE A 279 4.55 3.51 14.40
N TYR A 280 5.37 3.82 13.41
CA TYR A 280 5.11 3.57 12.01
C TYR A 280 5.79 2.29 11.58
N ARG A 281 5.02 1.24 11.30
CA ARG A 281 5.55 -0.04 10.80
C ARG A 281 5.69 0.02 9.28
N LEU A 282 6.88 -0.28 8.79
CA LEU A 282 7.20 -0.30 7.37
C LEU A 282 6.83 -1.65 6.76
N ARG A 283 6.27 -1.64 5.56
CA ARG A 283 6.03 -2.84 4.76
C ARG A 283 7.34 -3.25 4.08
N LYS A 284 7.84 -4.44 4.39
CA LYS A 284 9.10 -4.96 3.85
C LYS A 284 8.84 -6.16 2.96
N PHE A 285 9.29 -6.08 1.70
CA PHE A 285 9.26 -7.16 0.71
C PHE A 285 7.93 -7.93 0.68
N GLN A 286 6.81 -7.20 0.62
CA GLN A 286 5.49 -7.80 0.53
C GLN A 286 5.08 -7.97 -0.93
N ARG A 287 4.37 -9.06 -1.21
CA ARG A 287 3.78 -9.32 -2.53
C ARG A 287 2.60 -8.38 -2.80
N SER A 288 2.55 -7.80 -3.99
CA SER A 288 1.36 -7.11 -4.52
C SER A 288 0.43 -8.09 -5.26
N ASN A 289 -0.80 -7.64 -5.59
CA ASN A 289 -1.72 -8.43 -6.41
C ASN A 289 -1.15 -8.85 -7.78
N GLN A 290 -0.27 -8.04 -8.37
CA GLN A 290 0.41 -8.30 -9.64
C GLN A 290 1.78 -8.97 -9.45
N SER A 291 2.05 -9.52 -8.26
CA SER A 291 3.31 -10.19 -7.92
C SER A 291 4.55 -9.29 -8.03
N THR A 292 4.37 -7.98 -7.92
CA THR A 292 5.46 -7.00 -7.75
C THR A 292 5.84 -6.88 -6.27
N CYS A 293 6.95 -6.20 -5.99
CA CYS A 293 7.47 -6.01 -4.64
C CYS A 293 7.03 -4.67 -4.03
N ILE A 294 6.35 -4.74 -2.89
CA ILE A 294 6.06 -3.60 -2.03
C ILE A 294 7.12 -3.55 -0.93
N ASN A 295 7.97 -2.53 -0.97
CA ASN A 295 9.02 -2.33 0.02
C ASN A 295 9.11 -0.84 0.38
N GLN A 296 9.06 -0.55 1.67
CA GLN A 296 9.20 0.79 2.21
C GLN A 296 10.59 1.00 2.82
N ARG A 297 11.13 2.21 2.66
CA ARG A 297 12.46 2.60 3.13
C ARG A 297 12.37 3.90 3.94
N PRO A 298 12.95 3.96 5.15
CA PRO A 298 12.96 5.19 5.92
C PRO A 298 13.75 6.29 5.20
N LEU A 299 13.23 7.51 5.21
CA LEU A 299 13.90 8.71 4.68
C LEU A 299 14.60 9.52 5.76
N VAL A 300 13.96 9.60 6.93
CA VAL A 300 14.41 10.36 8.08
C VAL A 300 15.57 9.69 8.79
N LYS A 301 16.28 10.45 9.64
CA LYS A 301 17.33 10.01 10.55
C LYS A 301 16.89 10.22 12.00
N VAL A 302 17.55 9.52 12.92
CA VAL A 302 17.30 9.69 14.36
C VAL A 302 17.68 11.11 14.77
N GLY A 303 16.75 11.80 15.43
CA GLY A 303 16.90 13.20 15.83
C GLY A 303 16.24 14.22 14.89
N ASP A 304 15.79 13.81 13.70
CA ASP A 304 15.11 14.71 12.77
C ASP A 304 13.77 15.20 13.35
N GLN A 305 13.45 16.47 13.12
CA GLN A 305 12.15 17.06 13.43
C GLN A 305 11.21 16.86 12.25
N VAL A 306 10.03 16.30 12.51
CA VAL A 306 9.01 16.03 11.50
C VAL A 306 7.74 16.79 11.82
N ARG A 307 7.07 17.31 10.80
CA ARG A 307 5.76 17.95 10.91
C ARG A 307 4.66 17.00 10.45
N ALA A 308 3.45 17.26 10.93
CA ALA A 308 2.26 16.58 10.45
C ALA A 308 2.12 16.81 8.93
N GLY A 309 2.08 15.71 8.17
CA GLY A 309 2.03 15.74 6.70
C GLY A 309 3.37 15.46 6.01
N ASP A 310 4.49 15.43 6.74
CA ASP A 310 5.80 15.11 6.15
C ASP A 310 5.91 13.61 5.81
N ILE A 311 6.58 13.31 4.69
CA ILE A 311 6.84 11.94 4.27
C ILE A 311 8.10 11.43 4.98
N ILE A 312 7.93 10.42 5.83
CA ILE A 312 9.01 9.87 6.67
C ILE A 312 9.59 8.56 6.12
N ALA A 313 8.86 7.90 5.21
CA ALA A 313 9.35 6.72 4.50
C ALA A 313 8.80 6.67 3.07
N ASP A 314 9.67 6.34 2.13
CA ASP A 314 9.31 6.05 0.75
C ASP A 314 8.71 4.66 0.61
N GLY A 315 7.85 4.50 -0.39
CA GLY A 315 7.27 3.24 -0.82
C GLY A 315 7.88 2.70 -2.11
N PRO A 316 7.20 1.72 -2.75
CA PRO A 316 7.58 1.28 -4.09
C PRO A 316 7.35 2.42 -5.09
N SER A 317 8.28 2.59 -6.04
CA SER A 317 8.20 3.63 -7.08
C SER A 317 8.05 5.06 -6.53
N THR A 318 8.76 5.39 -5.45
CA THR A 318 8.88 6.74 -4.92
C THR A 318 10.32 7.05 -4.52
N GLU A 319 10.74 8.30 -4.68
CA GLU A 319 12.04 8.79 -4.22
C GLU A 319 11.86 10.16 -3.57
N LEU A 320 12.34 10.31 -2.33
CA LEU A 320 12.29 11.55 -1.54
C LEU A 320 10.88 12.16 -1.45
N GLY A 321 9.86 11.30 -1.37
CA GLY A 321 8.46 11.72 -1.30
C GLY A 321 7.82 12.09 -2.64
N GLU A 322 8.52 11.94 -3.76
CA GLU A 322 7.97 12.09 -5.10
C GLU A 322 7.70 10.73 -5.76
N LEU A 323 6.75 10.70 -6.69
CA LEU A 323 6.45 9.52 -7.50
C LEU A 323 7.58 9.28 -8.53
N ALA A 324 8.22 8.12 -8.43
CA ALA A 324 9.32 7.68 -9.26
C ALA A 324 8.96 6.36 -9.95
N LEU A 325 8.25 6.42 -11.08
CA LEU A 325 7.78 5.21 -11.78
C LEU A 325 8.90 4.45 -12.53
N GLY A 326 10.03 5.09 -12.80
CA GLY A 326 11.10 4.54 -13.61
C GLY A 326 12.47 5.15 -13.32
N ARG A 327 13.29 5.28 -14.37
CA ARG A 327 14.64 5.87 -14.32
C ARG A 327 14.80 6.88 -15.44
N ASN A 328 15.56 7.94 -15.18
CA ASN A 328 16.01 8.85 -16.22
C ASN A 328 17.19 8.21 -16.94
N VAL A 329 17.20 8.27 -18.28
CA VAL A 329 18.26 7.69 -19.12
C VAL A 329 18.68 8.69 -20.19
N LEU A 330 19.95 8.62 -20.60
CA LEU A 330 20.44 9.39 -21.75
C LEU A 330 19.96 8.70 -23.03
N CYS A 331 19.22 9.43 -23.85
CA CYS A 331 18.64 8.93 -25.09
C CYS A 331 19.20 9.70 -26.29
N ALA A 332 19.52 8.99 -27.37
CA ALA A 332 19.83 9.57 -28.68
C ALA A 332 18.76 9.16 -29.69
N PHE A 333 18.24 10.14 -30.44
CA PHE A 333 17.28 9.90 -31.51
C PHE A 333 18.00 9.82 -32.85
N MET A 334 18.36 8.60 -33.26
CA MET A 334 19.01 8.33 -34.54
C MET A 334 18.74 6.90 -34.99
N PRO A 335 18.68 6.61 -36.30
CA PRO A 335 18.67 5.22 -36.77
C PRO A 335 20.00 4.55 -36.43
N TRP A 336 19.95 3.29 -35.98
CA TRP A 336 21.15 2.52 -35.63
C TRP A 336 21.08 1.10 -36.18
N ASN A 337 21.70 0.88 -37.36
CA ASN A 337 21.84 -0.43 -38.01
C ASN A 337 20.54 -1.27 -38.10
N GLY A 338 19.38 -0.61 -38.13
CA GLY A 338 18.07 -1.27 -38.14
C GLY A 338 17.64 -1.92 -36.81
N TYR A 339 18.43 -1.82 -35.74
CA TYR A 339 18.06 -2.39 -34.43
C TYR A 339 16.92 -1.63 -33.75
N ASN A 340 16.72 -0.37 -34.10
CA ASN A 340 15.59 0.44 -33.68
C ASN A 340 14.55 0.61 -34.79
N PHE A 341 14.38 -0.41 -35.65
CA PHE A 341 13.34 -0.41 -36.66
C PHE A 341 11.94 -0.47 -36.03
N GLU A 342 10.98 0.22 -36.66
CA GLU A 342 9.65 0.52 -36.11
C GLU A 342 9.75 1.17 -34.73
N ASP A 343 9.22 0.50 -33.71
CA ASP A 343 9.19 0.94 -32.32
C ASP A 343 10.23 0.16 -31.48
N SER A 344 11.19 -0.52 -32.10
CA SER A 344 12.20 -1.29 -31.36
C SER A 344 13.17 -0.37 -30.62
N ILE A 345 13.58 -0.78 -29.43
CA ILE A 345 14.52 -0.02 -28.59
C ILE A 345 15.82 -0.81 -28.47
N LEU A 346 16.93 -0.12 -28.71
CA LEU A 346 18.26 -0.62 -28.46
C LEU A 346 18.74 -0.05 -27.12
N ILE A 347 19.34 -0.90 -26.28
CA ILE A 347 19.86 -0.49 -24.97
C ILE A 347 21.35 -0.79 -24.85
N SER A 348 22.06 0.03 -24.08
CA SER A 348 23.45 -0.22 -23.72
C SER A 348 23.56 -1.35 -22.70
N GLU A 349 24.60 -2.17 -22.81
CA GLU A 349 24.99 -3.16 -21.80
C GLU A 349 25.17 -2.55 -20.41
N ARG A 350 25.58 -1.28 -20.33
CA ARG A 350 25.68 -0.56 -19.05
C ARG A 350 24.39 -0.59 -18.25
N ILE A 351 23.24 -0.45 -18.93
CA ILE A 351 21.91 -0.45 -18.30
C ILE A 351 21.61 -1.81 -17.65
N ALA A 352 22.00 -2.90 -18.32
CA ALA A 352 21.80 -4.26 -17.82
C ALA A 352 22.82 -4.62 -16.72
N ARG A 353 24.07 -4.16 -16.84
CA ARG A 353 25.15 -4.36 -15.87
C ARG A 353 24.88 -3.64 -14.55
N ASP A 354 24.45 -2.38 -14.62
CA ASP A 354 24.21 -1.53 -13.45
C ASP A 354 22.82 -1.75 -12.81
N ASP A 355 22.09 -2.79 -13.25
CA ASP A 355 20.77 -3.18 -12.77
C ASP A 355 19.72 -2.05 -12.81
N VAL A 356 19.84 -1.11 -13.77
CA VAL A 356 19.04 0.13 -13.85
C VAL A 356 17.54 -0.14 -13.88
N PHE A 357 17.10 -1.08 -14.73
CA PHE A 357 15.69 -1.47 -14.88
C PHE A 357 15.38 -2.84 -14.25
N THR A 358 16.13 -3.24 -13.23
CA THR A 358 15.85 -4.50 -12.54
C THR A 358 14.65 -4.36 -11.60
N SER A 359 13.73 -5.32 -11.65
CA SER A 359 12.58 -5.42 -10.75
C SER A 359 12.69 -6.65 -9.84
N ILE A 360 11.96 -6.59 -8.72
CA ILE A 360 11.76 -7.75 -7.82
C ILE A 360 10.32 -8.19 -7.95
N HIS A 361 10.13 -9.46 -8.28
CA HIS A 361 8.84 -10.12 -8.30
C HIS A 361 8.75 -11.06 -7.11
N ILE A 362 7.59 -11.15 -6.49
CA ILE A 362 7.36 -12.06 -5.36
C ILE A 362 6.22 -12.99 -5.76
N GLU A 363 6.57 -14.25 -5.98
CA GLU A 363 5.63 -15.30 -6.34
C GLU A 363 5.24 -16.08 -5.08
N GLU A 364 3.95 -16.40 -4.97
CA GLU A 364 3.38 -17.14 -3.85
C GLU A 364 3.04 -18.55 -4.32
N PHE A 365 3.61 -19.53 -3.65
CA PHE A 365 3.30 -20.94 -3.85
C PHE A 365 2.64 -21.47 -2.58
N GLU A 366 1.51 -22.15 -2.71
CA GLU A 366 0.78 -22.70 -1.57
C GLU A 366 0.57 -24.20 -1.71
N VAL A 367 0.62 -24.90 -0.58
CA VAL A 367 0.25 -26.30 -0.46
C VAL A 367 -0.63 -26.51 0.76
N MET A 368 -1.61 -27.39 0.62
CA MET A 368 -2.53 -27.77 1.67
C MET A 368 -2.38 -29.25 1.99
N ALA A 369 -2.30 -29.56 3.27
CA ALA A 369 -2.41 -30.91 3.82
C ALA A 369 -3.87 -31.15 4.23
N ARG A 370 -4.48 -32.15 3.62
CA ARG A 370 -5.90 -32.47 3.78
C ARG A 370 -6.10 -33.78 4.52
N ASP A 371 -7.21 -33.86 5.24
CA ASP A 371 -7.73 -35.12 5.75
C ASP A 371 -8.47 -35.85 4.62
N THR A 372 -7.96 -37.02 4.22
CA THR A 372 -8.53 -37.82 3.14
C THR A 372 -9.15 -39.09 3.72
N LYS A 373 -10.01 -39.76 2.93
CA LYS A 373 -10.62 -41.03 3.36
C LYS A 373 -9.61 -42.14 3.66
N LEU A 374 -8.42 -42.08 3.04
CA LEU A 374 -7.37 -43.08 3.21
C LEU A 374 -6.42 -42.76 4.37
N GLY A 375 -6.55 -41.57 4.97
CA GLY A 375 -5.67 -41.07 6.03
C GLY A 375 -5.37 -39.58 5.86
N GLN A 376 -4.69 -39.02 6.83
CA GLN A 376 -4.29 -37.62 6.81
C GLN A 376 -3.05 -37.44 5.93
N GLU A 377 -3.07 -36.42 5.07
CA GLU A 377 -1.85 -35.98 4.40
C GLU A 377 -0.95 -35.28 5.41
N GLU A 378 0.35 -35.55 5.34
CA GLU A 378 1.33 -35.01 6.26
C GLU A 378 2.36 -34.16 5.53
N ILE A 379 2.81 -33.09 6.19
CA ILE A 379 3.93 -32.27 5.74
C ILE A 379 5.15 -32.77 6.51
N THR A 380 6.07 -33.41 5.80
CA THR A 380 7.24 -34.07 6.40
C THR A 380 8.43 -34.01 5.45
N ARG A 381 9.64 -34.10 6.02
CA ARG A 381 10.89 -34.25 5.27
C ARG A 381 11.10 -35.68 4.76
N ASP A 382 10.42 -36.68 5.33
CA ASP A 382 10.53 -38.08 4.94
C ASP A 382 9.70 -38.35 3.67
N ILE A 383 10.31 -38.15 2.51
CA ILE A 383 9.66 -38.27 1.20
C ILE A 383 10.21 -39.50 0.47
N PRO A 384 9.34 -40.43 0.01
CA PRO A 384 9.79 -41.65 -0.67
C PRO A 384 10.46 -41.34 -2.01
N ASN A 385 11.52 -42.09 -2.33
CA ASN A 385 12.24 -42.03 -3.62
C ASN A 385 12.92 -40.67 -3.92
N VAL A 386 13.23 -39.88 -2.90
CA VAL A 386 13.94 -38.60 -3.03
C VAL A 386 15.33 -38.72 -2.37
N GLY A 387 16.39 -38.34 -3.10
CA GLY A 387 17.76 -38.36 -2.59
C GLY A 387 18.03 -37.21 -1.61
N GLU A 388 19.05 -37.37 -0.75
CA GLU A 388 19.40 -36.37 0.28
C GLU A 388 19.73 -34.98 -0.30
N GLU A 389 20.26 -34.92 -1.53
CA GLU A 389 20.60 -33.66 -2.20
C GLU A 389 19.37 -32.76 -2.40
N ALA A 390 18.21 -33.34 -2.74
CA ALA A 390 16.97 -32.59 -2.93
C ALA A 390 16.34 -32.16 -1.59
N LEU A 391 16.70 -32.83 -0.50
CA LEU A 391 16.23 -32.52 0.86
C LEU A 391 17.11 -31.49 1.58
N ARG A 392 18.23 -31.07 0.98
CA ARG A 392 19.21 -30.15 1.61
C ARG A 392 18.61 -28.81 2.04
N ASN A 393 17.62 -28.34 1.28
CA ASN A 393 16.98 -27.03 1.47
C ASN A 393 15.80 -27.09 2.46
N LEU A 394 15.38 -28.28 2.90
CA LEU A 394 14.24 -28.48 3.79
C LEU A 394 14.67 -28.59 5.25
N ASP A 395 13.86 -28.01 6.13
CA ASP A 395 13.98 -28.17 7.57
C ASP A 395 13.43 -29.53 8.05
N GLU A 396 13.56 -29.81 9.34
CA GLU A 396 13.10 -31.05 9.97
C GLU A 396 11.58 -31.27 9.80
N ALA A 397 10.80 -30.19 9.65
CA ALA A 397 9.36 -30.24 9.37
C ALA A 397 9.04 -30.43 7.88
N GLY A 398 10.04 -30.53 7.00
CA GLY A 398 9.87 -30.67 5.55
C GLY A 398 9.54 -29.36 4.84
N ILE A 399 9.89 -28.21 5.40
CA ILE A 399 9.61 -26.88 4.83
C ILE A 399 10.92 -26.18 4.47
N VAL A 400 10.97 -25.50 3.33
CA VAL A 400 12.17 -24.80 2.88
C VAL A 400 12.62 -23.68 3.83
N TYR A 401 13.92 -23.54 4.01
CA TYR A 401 14.50 -22.45 4.80
C TYR A 401 14.30 -21.08 4.15
N ILE A 402 14.03 -20.06 4.97
CA ILE A 402 14.04 -18.66 4.53
C ILE A 402 15.49 -18.27 4.20
N GLY A 403 15.70 -17.70 3.02
CA GLY A 403 17.03 -17.37 2.49
C GLY A 403 17.62 -18.43 1.56
N ALA A 404 16.99 -19.59 1.40
CA ALA A 404 17.45 -20.60 0.46
C ALA A 404 17.27 -20.12 -0.99
N GLU A 405 18.29 -20.30 -1.81
CA GLU A 405 18.21 -20.16 -3.27
C GLU A 405 17.63 -21.44 -3.86
N VAL A 406 16.56 -21.29 -4.64
CA VAL A 406 15.79 -22.39 -5.21
C VAL A 406 15.75 -22.28 -6.72
N ASN A 407 15.95 -23.43 -7.37
CA ASN A 407 15.90 -23.60 -8.81
C ASN A 407 14.66 -24.39 -9.24
N PRO A 408 14.29 -24.34 -10.53
CA PRO A 408 13.23 -25.18 -11.07
C PRO A 408 13.37 -26.65 -10.66
N GLY A 409 12.31 -27.23 -10.12
CA GLY A 409 12.27 -28.63 -9.68
C GLY A 409 12.64 -28.88 -8.21
N ASP A 410 13.21 -27.89 -7.51
CA ASP A 410 13.51 -27.99 -6.08
C ASP A 410 12.23 -28.11 -5.26
N ILE A 411 12.28 -28.90 -4.17
CA ILE A 411 11.15 -29.09 -3.25
C ILE A 411 11.09 -27.90 -2.30
N LEU A 412 9.94 -27.22 -2.27
CA LEU A 412 9.67 -26.12 -1.34
C LEU A 412 9.01 -26.62 -0.05
N VAL A 413 8.10 -27.58 -0.17
CA VAL A 413 7.39 -28.18 0.96
C VAL A 413 7.17 -29.66 0.67
N GLY A 414 7.75 -30.51 1.51
CA GLY A 414 7.54 -31.95 1.49
C GLY A 414 6.12 -32.29 1.90
N LYS A 415 5.39 -33.03 1.05
CA LYS A 415 4.05 -33.51 1.36
C LYS A 415 3.91 -34.96 0.94
N VAL A 416 3.38 -35.77 1.85
CA VAL A 416 3.09 -37.18 1.62
C VAL A 416 1.60 -37.43 1.74
N THR A 417 1.05 -38.20 0.78
CA THR A 417 -0.35 -38.61 0.78
C THR A 417 -0.43 -40.12 0.99
N PRO A 418 -1.23 -40.62 1.95
CA PRO A 418 -1.47 -42.04 2.11
C PRO A 418 -2.03 -42.65 0.82
N LYS A 419 -1.42 -43.75 0.37
CA LYS A 419 -1.81 -44.46 -0.85
C LYS A 419 -2.47 -45.78 -0.44
N GLY A 420 -3.62 -46.08 -1.05
CA GLY A 420 -4.23 -47.40 -0.92
C GLY A 420 -3.39 -48.47 -1.64
N GLU A 421 -3.44 -49.71 -1.15
CA GLU A 421 -2.78 -50.84 -1.81
C GLU A 421 -3.27 -50.95 -3.26
N SER A 422 -2.37 -50.69 -4.20
CA SER A 422 -2.62 -50.93 -5.63
C SER A 422 -2.24 -52.38 -5.94
N PRO A 423 -3.07 -53.14 -6.67
CA PRO A 423 -2.71 -54.49 -7.07
C PRO A 423 -1.43 -54.43 -7.92
N MET A 424 -0.34 -55.00 -7.40
CA MET A 424 0.96 -55.05 -8.07
C MET A 424 0.95 -56.14 -9.13
N THR A 425 1.63 -55.88 -10.25
CA THR A 425 1.88 -56.91 -11.26
C THR A 425 2.86 -57.97 -10.73
N PRO A 426 2.81 -59.23 -11.21
CA PRO A 426 3.79 -60.26 -10.84
C PRO A 426 5.25 -59.82 -11.02
N GLU A 427 5.53 -59.00 -12.04
CA GLU A 427 6.84 -58.43 -12.35
C GLU A 427 7.31 -57.43 -11.28
N GLU A 428 6.44 -56.51 -10.84
CA GLU A 428 6.75 -55.59 -9.74
C GLU A 428 6.94 -56.34 -8.42
N LYS A 429 6.14 -57.38 -8.18
CA LYS A 429 6.27 -58.24 -6.99
C LYS A 429 7.61 -58.98 -6.98
N LEU A 430 8.07 -59.44 -8.14
CA LEU A 430 9.37 -60.09 -8.30
C LEU A 430 10.52 -59.09 -8.10
N LEU A 431 10.47 -57.92 -8.75
CA LEU A 431 11.48 -56.86 -8.58
C LEU A 431 11.63 -56.46 -7.12
N ARG A 432 10.51 -56.29 -6.43
CA ARG A 432 10.49 -55.93 -5.01
C ARG A 432 11.04 -57.02 -4.10
N ALA A 433 10.80 -58.29 -4.44
CA ALA A 433 11.40 -59.43 -3.73
C ALA A 433 12.92 -59.52 -3.94
N ILE A 434 13.42 -59.10 -5.12
CA ILE A 434 14.85 -59.08 -5.45
C ILE A 434 15.57 -57.93 -4.73
N PHE A 435 15.03 -56.71 -4.77
CA PHE A 435 15.67 -55.51 -4.22
C PHE A 435 15.35 -55.25 -2.74
N GLY A 436 14.42 -56.00 -2.14
CA GLY A 436 14.03 -55.83 -0.74
C GLY A 436 13.38 -54.47 -0.44
N GLU A 437 12.95 -53.73 -1.46
CA GLU A 437 12.29 -52.43 -1.30
C GLU A 437 10.95 -52.61 -0.58
N LYS A 438 10.79 -51.99 0.58
CA LYS A 438 9.47 -51.89 1.23
C LYS A 438 8.57 -51.02 0.35
N ALA A 439 7.30 -51.38 0.20
CA ALA A 439 6.35 -50.47 -0.42
C ALA A 439 6.27 -49.27 0.49
N SER A 440 6.47 -48.11 -0.10
CA SER A 440 6.02 -46.89 0.52
C SER A 440 4.49 -46.88 0.46
N ASP A 441 3.86 -46.96 1.62
CA ASP A 441 2.41 -46.78 1.79
C ASP A 441 1.99 -45.33 1.54
N VAL A 442 2.96 -44.45 1.26
CA VAL A 442 2.77 -43.03 0.98
C VAL A 442 3.28 -42.65 -0.41
N ARG A 443 2.65 -41.64 -1.01
CA ARG A 443 3.01 -41.05 -2.30
C ARG A 443 3.53 -39.62 -2.10
N ASP A 444 4.60 -39.26 -2.80
CA ASP A 444 5.08 -37.87 -2.92
C ASP A 444 4.05 -36.99 -3.65
N THR A 445 3.53 -36.00 -2.94
CA THR A 445 2.66 -34.92 -3.46
C THR A 445 3.19 -33.54 -3.06
N SER A 446 4.51 -33.44 -2.90
CA SER A 446 5.23 -32.26 -2.46
C SER A 446 5.10 -31.07 -3.41
N LEU A 447 5.22 -29.87 -2.86
CA LEU A 447 5.27 -28.63 -3.61
C LEU A 447 6.67 -28.44 -4.17
N ARG A 448 6.78 -28.35 -5.49
CA ARG A 448 8.04 -28.10 -6.21
C ARG A 448 7.97 -26.77 -6.96
N LEU A 449 9.13 -26.13 -7.13
CA LEU A 449 9.22 -24.88 -7.89
C LEU A 449 8.99 -25.17 -9.39
N PRO A 450 8.06 -24.46 -10.07
CA PRO A 450 7.77 -24.69 -11.48
C PRO A 450 8.93 -24.32 -12.41
N PRO A 451 8.97 -24.88 -13.63
CA PRO A 451 9.96 -24.53 -14.64
C PRO A 451 9.92 -23.04 -14.99
N GLY A 452 11.10 -22.43 -15.15
CA GLY A 452 11.26 -21.02 -15.54
C GLY A 452 11.31 -20.01 -14.40
N VAL A 453 11.10 -20.45 -13.15
CA VAL A 453 11.21 -19.59 -11.96
C VAL A 453 12.46 -19.99 -11.18
N SER A 454 13.30 -19.02 -10.84
CA SER A 454 14.43 -19.20 -9.93
C SER A 454 14.53 -17.98 -9.03
N GLY A 455 14.92 -18.17 -7.78
CA GLY A 455 14.96 -17.07 -6.83
C GLY A 455 15.27 -17.49 -5.43
N THR A 456 15.07 -16.56 -4.50
CA THR A 456 15.37 -16.77 -3.07
C THR A 456 14.06 -16.81 -2.29
N VAL A 457 13.92 -17.77 -1.37
CA VAL A 457 12.79 -17.82 -0.46
C VAL A 457 12.86 -16.64 0.53
N VAL A 458 11.86 -15.77 0.52
CA VAL A 458 11.84 -14.56 1.37
C VAL A 458 10.96 -14.68 2.60
N ASP A 459 9.86 -15.43 2.51
CA ASP A 459 8.91 -15.59 3.61
C ASP A 459 8.24 -16.96 3.50
N VAL A 460 7.89 -17.52 4.65
CA VAL A 460 7.15 -18.78 4.75
C VAL A 460 6.10 -18.62 5.84
N ARG A 461 4.85 -18.88 5.48
CA ARG A 461 3.71 -18.80 6.41
C ARG A 461 3.08 -20.16 6.56
N VAL A 462 2.93 -20.57 7.82
CA VAL A 462 2.30 -21.83 8.20
C VAL A 462 1.01 -21.52 8.93
N PHE A 463 -0.10 -22.00 8.39
CA PHE A 463 -1.42 -21.89 9.00
C PHE A 463 -1.83 -23.27 9.49
N SER A 464 -2.21 -23.35 10.76
CA SER A 464 -2.65 -24.59 11.39
C SER A 464 -4.08 -24.45 11.89
N ARG A 465 -4.92 -25.45 11.59
CA ARG A 465 -6.28 -25.50 12.10
C ARG A 465 -6.30 -25.59 13.62
N ARG A 466 -7.30 -24.97 14.24
CA ARG A 466 -7.58 -25.09 15.68
C ARG A 466 -7.73 -26.55 16.12
N GLY A 467 -6.99 -26.93 17.15
CA GLY A 467 -7.03 -28.28 17.72
C GLY A 467 -6.07 -29.29 17.07
N VAL A 468 -5.31 -28.89 16.06
CA VAL A 468 -4.19 -29.68 15.53
C VAL A 468 -2.91 -29.27 16.26
N ASP A 469 -2.08 -30.24 16.64
CA ASP A 469 -0.79 -29.96 17.26
C ASP A 469 0.09 -29.16 16.30
N LYS A 470 0.75 -28.13 16.83
CA LYS A 470 1.62 -27.25 16.05
C LYS A 470 2.98 -27.92 15.91
N ASP A 471 3.56 -27.88 14.72
CA ASP A 471 4.93 -28.34 14.52
C ASP A 471 5.94 -27.37 15.14
N GLU A 472 7.17 -27.83 15.35
CA GLU A 472 8.25 -26.99 15.89
C GLU A 472 8.45 -25.70 15.08
N ARG A 473 8.34 -25.79 13.75
CA ARG A 473 8.43 -24.63 12.85
C ARG A 473 7.31 -23.61 13.10
N ALA A 474 6.07 -24.08 13.28
CA ALA A 474 4.93 -23.21 13.55
C ALA A 474 5.07 -22.54 14.92
N MET A 475 5.53 -23.27 15.94
CA MET A 475 5.83 -22.72 17.26
C MET A 475 6.96 -21.68 17.21
N ALA A 476 8.00 -21.92 16.42
CA ALA A 476 9.12 -21.00 16.27
C ALA A 476 8.68 -19.67 15.63
N ILE A 477 7.87 -19.73 14.57
CA ILE A 477 7.31 -18.54 13.91
C ILE A 477 6.42 -17.75 14.88
N GLU A 478 5.57 -18.43 15.63
CA GLU A 478 4.70 -17.81 16.63
C GLU A 478 5.49 -17.11 17.73
N ARG A 479 6.51 -17.78 18.29
CA ARG A 479 7.41 -17.20 19.31
C ARG A 479 8.11 -15.95 18.79
N ALA A 480 8.65 -15.99 17.57
CA ALA A 480 9.32 -14.84 16.96
C ALA A 480 8.37 -13.64 16.79
N GLU A 481 7.10 -13.89 16.44
CA GLU A 481 6.10 -12.82 16.31
C GLU A 481 5.67 -12.27 17.69
N ILE A 482 5.57 -13.11 18.73
CA ILE A 482 5.33 -12.68 20.11
C ILE A 482 6.49 -11.80 20.61
N GLU A 483 7.74 -12.17 20.35
CA GLU A 483 8.92 -11.38 20.70
C GLU A 483 8.91 -10.00 20.02
N ARG A 484 8.52 -9.93 18.74
CA ARG A 484 8.34 -8.64 18.04
C ARG A 484 7.27 -7.78 18.70
N LEU A 485 6.12 -8.37 19.07
CA LEU A 485 5.07 -7.65 19.79
C LEU A 485 5.53 -7.19 21.17
N ALA A 486 6.38 -7.97 21.85
CA ALA A 486 6.95 -7.62 23.15
C ALA A 486 7.92 -6.44 23.01
N LYS A 487 8.79 -6.44 21.99
CA LYS A 487 9.68 -5.31 21.68
C LYS A 487 8.90 -4.02 21.47
N ASP A 488 7.84 -4.04 20.66
CA ASP A 488 6.97 -2.88 20.44
C ASP A 488 6.33 -2.36 21.75
N ARG A 489 5.87 -3.28 22.61
CA ARG A 489 5.33 -2.91 23.93
C ARG A 489 6.41 -2.25 24.78
N ASP A 490 7.62 -2.81 24.81
CA ASP A 490 8.70 -2.36 25.66
C ASP A 490 9.23 -0.98 25.25
N ASP A 491 9.31 -0.71 23.95
CA ASP A 491 9.69 0.62 23.45
C ASP A 491 8.62 1.68 23.75
N GLU A 492 7.34 1.36 23.53
CA GLU A 492 6.25 2.27 23.87
C GLU A 492 6.22 2.57 25.37
N LYS A 493 6.45 1.55 26.19
CA LYS A 493 6.60 1.68 27.64
C LYS A 493 7.80 2.55 28.00
N ALA A 494 8.98 2.31 27.42
CA ALA A 494 10.19 3.06 27.72
C ALA A 494 10.07 4.55 27.38
N ILE A 495 9.38 4.89 26.29
CA ILE A 495 9.15 6.30 25.91
C ILE A 495 8.10 6.94 26.82
N GLN A 496 7.02 6.22 27.17
CA GLN A 496 6.07 6.69 28.16
C GLN A 496 6.73 6.93 29.52
N GLU A 497 7.63 6.03 29.96
CA GLU A 497 8.42 6.18 31.18
C GLU A 497 9.33 7.41 31.10
N ARG A 498 10.02 7.62 29.99
CA ARG A 498 10.88 8.81 29.79
C ARG A 498 10.07 10.11 29.87
N SER A 499 8.91 10.16 29.20
CA SER A 499 7.98 11.30 29.25
C SER A 499 7.46 11.56 30.67
N PHE A 500 7.03 10.50 31.35
CA PHE A 500 6.58 10.53 32.74
C PHE A 500 7.66 11.09 33.67
N HIS A 501 8.88 10.56 33.58
CA HIS A 501 10.00 11.03 34.42
C HIS A 501 10.39 12.48 34.11
N SER A 502 10.31 12.92 32.84
CA SER A 502 10.57 14.32 32.47
C SER A 502 9.54 15.27 33.10
N ARG A 503 8.25 14.97 32.96
CA ARG A 503 7.17 15.78 33.55
C ARG A 503 7.20 15.75 35.08
N LEU A 504 7.51 14.59 35.66
CA LEU A 504 7.67 14.43 37.10
C LEU A 504 8.84 15.28 37.61
N ARG A 505 9.96 15.32 36.88
CA ARG A 505 11.10 16.20 37.20
C ARG A 505 10.69 17.68 37.18
N GLU A 506 10.02 18.15 36.13
CA GLU A 506 9.54 19.55 36.06
C GLU A 506 8.61 19.93 37.22
N ARG A 507 7.75 19.01 37.66
CA ARG A 507 6.81 19.25 38.77
C ARG A 507 7.45 19.12 40.15
N LEU A 508 8.54 18.34 40.27
CA LEU A 508 9.30 18.20 41.52
C LEU A 508 10.32 19.32 41.73
N LEU A 509 10.89 19.89 40.66
CA LEU A 509 11.92 20.93 40.75
C LEU A 509 11.45 22.18 41.50
N ASN A 510 12.33 22.72 42.35
CA ASN A 510 12.11 23.92 43.17
C ASN A 510 10.98 23.81 44.20
N ARG A 511 10.45 22.60 44.45
CA ARG A 511 9.44 22.34 45.48
C ARG A 511 10.06 21.77 46.76
N LYS A 512 9.36 21.94 47.89
CA LYS A 512 9.80 21.44 49.20
C LYS A 512 9.29 20.01 49.43
N ALA A 513 10.19 19.10 49.77
CA ALA A 513 9.82 17.72 50.07
C ALA A 513 9.02 17.60 51.38
N SER A 514 7.97 16.78 51.40
CA SER A 514 7.16 16.51 52.61
C SER A 514 7.91 15.72 53.69
N GLY A 515 9.04 15.13 53.33
CA GLY A 515 9.90 14.35 54.21
C GLY A 515 9.48 12.88 54.25
N GLY A 516 10.45 11.97 54.21
CA GLY A 516 10.20 10.53 54.39
C GLY A 516 10.70 9.60 53.29
N PHE A 517 11.43 10.09 52.29
CA PHE A 517 12.01 9.22 51.26
C PHE A 517 13.54 9.17 51.30
N ARG A 518 14.10 7.99 51.61
CA ARG A 518 15.55 7.65 51.58
C ARG A 518 16.53 8.77 51.98
N GLY A 519 16.27 9.46 53.09
CA GLY A 519 17.18 10.48 53.64
C GLY A 519 16.87 11.93 53.26
N ILE A 520 15.85 12.20 52.44
CA ILE A 520 15.36 13.57 52.19
C ILE A 520 14.63 14.09 53.43
N LYS A 521 15.21 15.09 54.10
CA LYS A 521 14.61 15.77 55.26
C LYS A 521 13.41 16.61 54.82
N ALA A 522 12.37 16.66 55.67
CA ALA A 522 11.21 17.52 55.44
C ALA A 522 11.67 18.98 55.25
N GLY A 523 11.17 19.64 54.19
CA GLY A 523 11.52 21.03 53.86
C GLY A 523 12.75 21.22 52.96
N THR A 524 13.44 20.15 52.56
CA THR A 524 14.55 20.23 51.58
C THR A 524 14.00 20.66 50.22
N VAL A 525 14.63 21.64 49.57
CA VAL A 525 14.29 22.05 48.21
C VAL A 525 14.83 21.00 47.23
N ILE A 526 13.96 20.49 46.37
CA ILE A 526 14.31 19.51 45.36
C ILE A 526 15.03 20.22 44.21
N THR A 527 16.35 20.07 44.16
CA THR A 527 17.23 20.52 43.06
C THR A 527 17.61 19.34 42.16
N ASP A 528 18.15 19.62 40.98
CA ASP A 528 18.64 18.59 40.05
C ASP A 528 19.66 17.64 40.69
N GLU A 529 20.57 18.17 41.49
CA GLU A 529 21.59 17.40 42.22
C GLU A 529 20.97 16.40 43.22
N VAL A 530 19.82 16.74 43.81
CA VAL A 530 19.10 15.86 44.74
C VAL A 530 18.36 14.76 43.97
N LEU A 531 17.81 15.06 42.79
CA LEU A 531 17.09 14.08 41.96
C LEU A 531 18.05 13.07 41.31
N ASP A 532 19.23 13.51 40.89
CA ASP A 532 20.24 12.65 40.23
C ASP A 532 20.89 11.64 41.20
N GLN A 533 20.81 11.87 42.51
CA GLN A 533 21.27 10.91 43.53
C GLN A 533 20.38 9.67 43.65
N PHE A 534 19.14 9.72 43.15
CA PHE A 534 18.18 8.62 43.27
C PHE A 534 17.83 8.05 41.89
N ALA A 535 17.65 6.73 41.83
CA ALA A 535 17.21 6.06 40.62
C ALA A 535 15.84 6.59 40.16
N LYS A 536 15.66 6.82 38.85
CA LYS A 536 14.44 7.42 38.27
C LYS A 536 13.14 6.71 38.70
N ALA A 537 13.17 5.38 38.83
CA ALA A 537 12.03 4.59 39.29
C ALA A 537 11.53 5.01 40.70
N THR A 538 12.43 5.49 41.55
CA THR A 538 12.12 5.92 42.92
C THR A 538 11.56 7.34 43.02
N TRP A 539 11.64 8.15 41.96
CA TRP A 539 11.08 9.51 41.95
C TRP A 539 9.57 9.54 42.23
N ARG A 540 8.86 8.45 41.92
CA ARG A 540 7.42 8.30 42.21
C ARG A 540 7.08 8.35 43.70
N GLN A 541 8.05 8.05 44.56
CA GLN A 541 7.85 7.94 46.00
C GLN A 541 8.18 9.26 46.72
N ILE A 542 8.65 10.27 45.99
CA ILE A 542 8.94 11.60 46.52
C ILE A 542 7.61 12.36 46.68
N GLY A 543 7.30 12.77 47.92
CA GLY A 543 6.17 13.62 48.26
C GLY A 543 6.55 15.09 48.38
N VAL A 544 5.62 15.98 48.04
CA VAL A 544 5.78 17.44 48.10
C VAL A 544 4.87 18.02 49.19
N GLN A 545 5.29 19.08 49.88
CA GLN A 545 4.49 19.75 50.92
C GLN A 545 3.29 20.56 50.39
N ASP A 546 3.34 20.94 49.11
CA ASP A 546 2.28 21.71 48.44
C ASP A 546 1.17 20.76 47.98
N ASP A 547 -0.01 20.88 48.60
CA ASP A 547 -1.17 20.01 48.35
C ASP A 547 -1.64 20.07 46.88
N ALA A 548 -1.57 21.25 46.24
CA ALA A 548 -1.97 21.41 44.84
C ALA A 548 -0.98 20.69 43.91
N ALA A 549 0.32 20.85 44.15
CA ALA A 549 1.36 20.15 43.38
C ALA A 549 1.33 18.63 43.63
N MET A 550 1.01 18.20 44.85
CA MET A 550 0.88 16.77 45.18
C MET A 550 -0.33 16.14 44.48
N ALA A 551 -1.45 16.87 44.37
CA ALA A 551 -2.62 16.42 43.61
C ALA A 551 -2.30 16.26 42.10
N GLU A 552 -1.54 17.20 41.52
CA GLU A 552 -1.06 17.09 40.13
C GLU A 552 -0.14 15.88 39.93
N ILE A 553 0.79 15.63 40.88
CA ILE A 553 1.70 14.49 40.82
C ILE A 553 0.93 13.16 40.93
N GLU A 554 -0.07 13.06 41.82
CA GLU A 554 -0.91 11.87 41.92
C GLU A 554 -1.77 11.64 40.68
N ALA A 555 -2.31 12.71 40.08
CA ALA A 555 -3.02 12.60 38.80
C ALA A 555 -2.09 12.05 37.71
N LEU A 556 -0.87 12.57 37.62
CA LEU A 556 0.14 12.15 36.64
C LEU A 556 0.57 10.68 36.84
N LYS A 557 0.66 10.20 38.09
CA LYS A 557 0.88 8.77 38.41
C LYS A 557 -0.27 7.90 37.92
N ARG A 558 -1.52 8.27 38.24
CA ARG A 558 -2.72 7.53 37.81
C ARG A 558 -2.85 7.45 36.30
N GLU A 559 -2.58 8.55 35.59
CA GLU A 559 -2.58 8.58 34.13
C GLU A 559 -1.54 7.62 33.53
N PHE A 560 -0.33 7.61 34.09
CA PHE A 560 0.72 6.70 33.64
C PHE A 560 0.35 5.24 33.89
N ASP A 561 -0.11 4.89 35.09
CA ASP A 561 -0.44 3.50 35.44
C ASP A 561 -1.60 2.99 34.56
N ALA A 562 -2.61 3.82 34.30
CA ALA A 562 -3.68 3.50 33.36
C ALA A 562 -3.18 3.33 31.91
N ALA A 563 -2.21 4.14 31.48
CA ALA A 563 -1.61 4.02 30.15
C ALA A 563 -0.84 2.70 29.98
N VAL A 564 -0.05 2.31 30.99
CA VAL A 564 0.69 1.04 30.99
C VAL A 564 -0.25 -0.16 31.06
N GLU A 565 -1.30 -0.12 31.87
CA GLU A 565 -2.30 -1.19 31.93
C GLU A 565 -3.00 -1.37 30.58
N LYS A 566 -3.38 -0.28 29.92
CA LYS A 566 -3.97 -0.30 28.58
C LYS A 566 -3.01 -0.89 27.55
N LEU A 567 -1.72 -0.55 27.64
CA LEU A 567 -0.67 -1.10 26.78
C LEU A 567 -0.52 -2.61 26.97
N GLN A 568 -0.53 -3.08 28.22
CA GLN A 568 -0.43 -4.50 28.56
C GLN A 568 -1.66 -5.30 28.09
N LYS A 569 -2.88 -4.82 28.34
CA LYS A 569 -4.12 -5.44 27.84
C LYS A 569 -4.14 -5.56 26.31
N ARG A 570 -3.63 -4.55 25.60
CA ARG A 570 -3.53 -4.56 24.14
C ARG A 570 -2.51 -5.60 23.65
N PHE A 571 -1.39 -5.76 24.37
CA PHE A 571 -0.40 -6.80 24.07
C PHE A 571 -0.99 -8.20 24.26
N GLU A 572 -1.62 -8.46 25.42
CA GLU A 572 -2.27 -9.74 25.73
C GLU A 572 -3.33 -10.11 24.70
N SER A 573 -4.20 -9.17 24.32
CA SER A 573 -5.23 -9.41 23.29
C SER A 573 -4.63 -9.75 21.91
N LYS A 574 -3.46 -9.19 21.56
CA LYS A 574 -2.77 -9.53 20.30
C LYS A 574 -2.14 -10.92 20.36
N VAL A 575 -1.52 -11.27 21.48
CA VAL A 575 -0.92 -12.61 21.70
C VAL A 575 -2.01 -13.68 21.68
N GLU A 576 -3.13 -13.45 22.37
CA GLU A 576 -4.28 -14.37 22.38
C GLU A 576 -4.81 -14.62 20.95
N LYS A 577 -4.94 -13.56 20.14
CA LYS A 577 -5.38 -13.69 18.75
C LYS A 577 -4.42 -14.52 17.89
N LEU A 578 -3.12 -14.36 18.10
CA LEU A 578 -2.10 -15.15 17.41
C LEU A 578 -2.17 -16.64 17.81
N GLN A 579 -2.40 -16.90 19.10
CA GLN A 579 -2.48 -18.26 19.65
C GLN A 579 -3.76 -19.00 19.26
N ARG A 580 -4.86 -18.28 19.02
CA ARG A 580 -6.20 -18.84 18.79
C ARG A 580 -6.27 -19.78 17.58
N GLY A 581 -5.29 -19.76 16.67
CA GLY A 581 -5.23 -20.62 15.48
C GLY A 581 -6.20 -20.20 14.37
N ASP A 582 -5.92 -20.67 13.16
CA ASP A 582 -6.53 -20.18 11.93
C ASP A 582 -7.80 -20.94 11.54
N GLU A 583 -8.68 -20.25 10.81
CA GLU A 583 -9.88 -20.83 10.23
C GLU A 583 -9.58 -21.28 8.79
N LEU A 584 -9.36 -22.59 8.62
CA LEU A 584 -9.01 -23.19 7.33
C LEU A 584 -10.23 -23.84 6.66
N PRO A 585 -10.23 -23.95 5.30
CA PRO A 585 -11.30 -24.62 4.56
C PRO A 585 -11.58 -26.04 5.09
N PRO A 586 -12.83 -26.55 4.99
CA PRO A 586 -13.19 -27.86 5.51
C PRO A 586 -12.27 -28.96 4.95
N GLY A 587 -11.84 -29.88 5.82
CA GLY A 587 -10.87 -30.94 5.48
C GLY A 587 -9.40 -30.50 5.40
N VAL A 588 -9.07 -29.20 5.39
CA VAL A 588 -7.67 -28.73 5.43
C VAL A 588 -7.16 -28.65 6.87
N MET A 589 -6.12 -29.42 7.20
CA MET A 589 -5.53 -29.45 8.53
C MET A 589 -4.43 -28.40 8.68
N LYS A 590 -3.59 -28.28 7.65
CA LYS A 590 -2.46 -27.34 7.60
C LYS A 590 -2.32 -26.77 6.19
N MET A 591 -1.92 -25.51 6.11
CA MET A 591 -1.61 -24.83 4.85
C MET A 591 -0.25 -24.14 4.99
N VAL A 592 0.63 -24.33 4.01
CA VAL A 592 1.93 -23.67 3.96
C VAL A 592 1.99 -22.82 2.70
N LYS A 593 2.39 -21.56 2.88
CA LYS A 593 2.64 -20.60 1.80
C LYS A 593 4.11 -20.23 1.79
N VAL A 594 4.75 -20.38 0.64
CA VAL A 594 6.15 -20.05 0.41
C VAL A 594 6.20 -18.89 -0.57
N PHE A 595 6.91 -17.84 -0.20
CA PHE A 595 7.12 -16.66 -1.03
C PHE A 595 8.53 -16.69 -1.59
N VAL A 596 8.65 -16.69 -2.92
CA VAL A 596 9.93 -16.71 -3.63
C VAL A 596 10.11 -15.36 -4.32
N ALA A 597 11.21 -14.67 -3.99
CA ALA A 597 11.60 -13.44 -4.65
C ALA A 597 12.47 -13.74 -5.87
N VAL A 598 12.02 -13.27 -7.02
CA VAL A 598 12.67 -13.41 -8.31
C VAL A 598 13.17 -12.05 -8.75
N LYS A 599 14.47 -11.94 -8.99
CA LYS A 599 15.07 -10.72 -9.55
C LYS A 599 15.03 -10.83 -11.07
N ARG A 600 14.27 -9.94 -11.75
CA ARG A 600 14.17 -9.92 -13.21
C ARG A 600 14.96 -8.74 -13.76
N LYS A 601 15.98 -9.05 -14.56
CA LYS A 601 16.77 -8.05 -15.29
C LYS A 601 16.12 -7.79 -16.64
N LEU A 602 16.32 -6.57 -17.15
CA LEU A 602 15.87 -6.19 -18.48
C LEU A 602 16.57 -7.04 -19.55
N GLN A 603 15.79 -7.61 -20.46
CA GLN A 603 16.26 -8.49 -21.52
C GLN A 603 15.56 -8.20 -22.86
N PRO A 604 16.12 -8.64 -24.00
CA PRO A 604 15.44 -8.56 -25.29
C PRO A 604 14.07 -9.23 -25.24
N GLY A 605 13.07 -8.56 -25.82
CA GLY A 605 11.66 -8.95 -25.75
C GLY A 605 10.87 -8.23 -24.66
N ASP A 606 11.53 -7.61 -23.67
CA ASP A 606 10.85 -6.78 -22.69
C ASP A 606 10.33 -5.47 -23.31
N LYS A 607 9.20 -4.99 -22.81
CA LYS A 607 8.57 -3.76 -23.29
C LYS A 607 8.95 -2.57 -22.41
N MET A 608 9.38 -1.49 -23.03
CA MET A 608 9.61 -0.19 -22.39
C MET A 608 8.67 0.87 -22.97
N ALA A 609 8.43 1.93 -22.21
CA ALA A 609 7.64 3.06 -22.66
C ALA A 609 8.03 4.35 -21.95
N GLY A 610 7.85 5.48 -22.63
CA GLY A 610 7.86 6.81 -22.04
C GLY A 610 6.46 7.29 -21.65
N ARG A 611 6.38 8.48 -21.06
CA ARG A 611 5.11 9.10 -20.62
C ARG A 611 4.26 9.64 -21.79
N HIS A 612 4.83 9.78 -22.97
CA HIS A 612 4.21 10.38 -24.16
C HIS A 612 3.58 9.34 -25.11
N GLY A 613 3.28 8.14 -24.60
CA GLY A 613 2.70 7.06 -25.41
C GLY A 613 3.67 6.46 -26.46
N ASN A 614 4.96 6.77 -26.35
CA ASN A 614 6.01 6.07 -27.07
C ASN A 614 6.29 4.74 -26.34
N LYS A 615 6.02 3.63 -27.02
CA LYS A 615 6.30 2.27 -26.52
C LYS A 615 7.32 1.63 -27.44
N GLY A 616 8.05 0.67 -26.92
CA GLY A 616 8.95 -0.13 -27.72
C GLY A 616 9.36 -1.42 -27.06
N VAL A 617 9.84 -2.36 -27.86
CA VAL A 617 10.37 -3.64 -27.38
C VAL A 617 11.88 -3.61 -27.48
N VAL A 618 12.56 -4.05 -26.42
CA VAL A 618 14.01 -4.15 -26.43
C VAL A 618 14.41 -5.20 -27.47
N SER A 619 15.10 -4.78 -28.53
CA SER A 619 15.53 -5.67 -29.60
C SER A 619 16.91 -6.26 -29.33
N ARG A 620 17.83 -5.45 -28.80
CA ARG A 620 19.22 -5.84 -28.57
C ARG A 620 19.85 -5.05 -27.42
N VAL A 621 20.70 -5.74 -26.67
CA VAL A 621 21.65 -5.14 -25.73
C VAL A 621 22.99 -5.01 -26.45
N VAL A 622 23.51 -3.79 -26.56
CA VAL A 622 24.73 -3.46 -27.31
C VAL A 622 25.88 -3.15 -26.35
N PRO A 623 27.10 -3.67 -26.61
CA PRO A 623 28.28 -3.34 -25.81
C PRO A 623 28.51 -1.82 -25.71
N ILE A 624 29.14 -1.37 -24.64
CA ILE A 624 29.28 0.06 -24.35
C ILE A 624 30.14 0.74 -25.43
N GLU A 625 31.17 0.05 -25.91
CA GLU A 625 32.09 0.49 -26.96
C GLU A 625 31.43 0.67 -28.33
N ASP A 626 30.30 0.00 -28.57
CA ASP A 626 29.53 0.07 -29.82
C ASP A 626 28.42 1.12 -29.75
N MET A 627 28.21 1.78 -28.60
CA MET A 627 27.19 2.82 -28.45
C MET A 627 27.68 4.17 -29.01
N PRO A 628 26.78 5.01 -29.55
CA PRO A 628 27.08 6.43 -29.75
C PRO A 628 27.54 7.08 -28.44
N PHE A 629 28.57 7.92 -28.52
CA PHE A 629 29.17 8.60 -27.37
C PHE A 629 29.22 10.13 -27.60
N LEU A 630 29.37 10.88 -26.52
CA LEU A 630 29.53 12.33 -26.55
C LEU A 630 31.01 12.69 -26.76
N GLU A 631 31.32 13.96 -27.01
CA GLU A 631 32.71 14.37 -27.27
C GLU A 631 33.66 14.08 -26.09
N ASP A 632 33.15 14.00 -24.86
CA ASP A 632 33.88 13.68 -23.64
C ASP A 632 34.11 12.18 -23.41
N GLY A 633 33.60 11.31 -24.28
CA GLY A 633 33.63 9.84 -24.16
C GLY A 633 32.44 9.30 -23.37
#